data_AF-A0A7X2Z8Q0-F1
#
_entry.id   AF-A0A7X2Z8Q0-F1
#
_cell.length_a   1.000
_cell.length_b   1.000
_cell.length_c   1.000
_cell.angle_alpha   90.00
_cell.angle_beta   90.00
_cell.angle_gamma   90.00
#
_symmetry.space_group_name_H-M   'P 1'
#
loop_
_entity.id
_entity.type
_entity.pdbx_description
1 polymer ?
#
loop_
_entity_poly.entity_id
_entity_poly.type
_entity_poly.pdbx_seq_one_letter_code
_entity_poly.pdbx_strand_id
1 'polypeptide(L)'
;MKIIDLSVPLYTGMPVFPGDPEVRVAVVQTYETHAWELRQLILGSHTGTHVDAFSHMHAGLETLDEIPLERFFGRARVVDPRQPDWPRDRGLLFIDEVGIEAAGKIIGLNPGFVGGNLTEELERALLGERIITYTDLIHLDRLPKETDFMFFGVPLKIKGGDGSPVRAFAILEDESPGISLKETP
;
A
#
# COMPACT_ATOMS: atom_id res chain seq x y z
N MET A 1 -16.38 13.69 -4.18
CA MET A 1 -15.42 12.75 -3.55
C MET A 1 -14.99 11.77 -4.63
N LYS A 2 -13.71 11.78 -4.99
CA LYS A 2 -13.17 10.92 -6.05
C LYS A 2 -12.33 9.82 -5.42
N ILE A 3 -12.56 8.57 -5.81
CA ILE A 3 -11.79 7.40 -5.36
C ILE A 3 -10.90 6.92 -6.50
N ILE A 4 -9.62 6.68 -6.20
CA ILE A 4 -8.66 6.09 -7.13
C ILE A 4 -8.29 4.70 -6.61
N ASP A 5 -8.58 3.66 -7.41
CA ASP A 5 -8.12 2.30 -7.14
C ASP A 5 -6.63 2.19 -7.48
N LEU A 6 -5.83 1.72 -6.51
CA LEU A 6 -4.38 1.60 -6.61
C LEU A 6 -3.93 0.14 -6.69
N SER A 7 -4.87 -0.79 -6.91
CA SER A 7 -4.59 -2.24 -6.83
C SER A 7 -4.51 -2.91 -8.19
N VAL A 8 -3.56 -3.82 -8.36
CA VAL A 8 -3.56 -4.77 -9.49
C VAL A 8 -4.64 -5.84 -9.29
N PRO A 9 -5.27 -6.34 -10.38
CA PRO A 9 -6.19 -7.47 -10.26
C PRO A 9 -5.44 -8.76 -9.92
N LEU A 10 -6.06 -9.61 -9.09
CA LEU A 10 -5.59 -10.97 -8.85
C LEU A 10 -6.20 -11.93 -9.89
N TYR A 11 -5.35 -12.68 -10.59
CA TYR A 11 -5.77 -13.65 -11.60
C TYR A 11 -4.78 -14.81 -11.72
N THR A 12 -5.27 -15.96 -12.19
CA THR A 12 -4.43 -17.14 -12.41
C THR A 12 -3.31 -16.84 -13.40
N GLY A 13 -2.07 -17.17 -13.03
CA GLY A 13 -0.90 -16.95 -13.89
C GLY A 13 -0.44 -15.50 -13.97
N MET A 14 -0.86 -14.64 -13.05
CA MET A 14 -0.28 -13.31 -12.91
C MET A 14 1.21 -13.40 -12.56
N PRO A 15 2.01 -12.38 -12.91
CA PRO A 15 3.40 -12.29 -12.46
C PRO A 15 3.48 -12.36 -10.94
N VAL A 16 4.49 -13.08 -10.45
CA VAL A 16 4.88 -13.16 -9.04
C VAL A 16 6.38 -12.95 -8.93
N PHE A 17 6.88 -12.68 -7.73
CA PHE A 17 8.31 -12.58 -7.50
C PHE A 17 9.01 -13.91 -7.86
N PRO A 18 10.21 -13.90 -8.46
CA PRO A 18 10.92 -15.13 -8.80
C PRO A 18 11.15 -16.03 -7.59
N GLY A 19 10.51 -17.21 -7.60
CA GLY A 19 10.58 -18.19 -6.50
C GLY A 19 9.31 -18.28 -5.65
N ASP A 20 8.39 -17.32 -5.78
CA ASP A 20 7.13 -17.31 -5.05
C ASP A 20 6.12 -18.31 -5.61
N PRO A 21 5.12 -18.72 -4.80
CA PRO A 21 4.03 -19.58 -5.26
C PRO A 21 3.21 -18.92 -6.38
N GLU A 22 2.89 -19.71 -7.40
CA GLU A 22 1.98 -19.26 -8.46
C GLU A 22 0.57 -18.95 -7.92
N VAL A 23 -0.03 -17.90 -8.45
CA VAL A 23 -1.42 -17.55 -8.16
C VAL A 23 -2.37 -18.45 -8.95
N ARG A 24 -3.35 -19.04 -8.26
CA ARG A 24 -4.45 -19.77 -8.87
C ARG A 24 -5.80 -19.34 -8.31
N VAL A 25 -6.67 -18.89 -9.20
CA VAL A 25 -8.09 -18.59 -8.92
C VAL A 25 -8.94 -19.60 -9.69
N ALA A 26 -9.31 -20.70 -9.04
CA ALA A 26 -9.98 -21.83 -9.68
C ALA A 26 -11.47 -21.86 -9.33
N VAL A 27 -12.34 -22.04 -10.34
CA VAL A 27 -13.76 -22.30 -10.12
C VAL A 27 -13.92 -23.70 -9.50
N VAL A 28 -14.55 -23.75 -8.33
CA VAL A 28 -14.84 -24.98 -7.59
C VAL A 28 -16.31 -25.36 -7.70
N GLN A 29 -17.20 -24.36 -7.75
CA GLN A 29 -18.64 -24.57 -7.95
C GLN A 29 -19.18 -23.54 -8.94
N THR A 30 -20.18 -23.93 -9.73
CA THR A 30 -20.89 -23.07 -10.67
C THR A 30 -22.39 -23.09 -10.42
N TYR A 31 -23.11 -22.11 -10.99
CA TYR A 31 -24.57 -22.03 -10.89
C TYR A 31 -25.29 -23.23 -11.52
N GLU A 32 -24.67 -23.87 -12.51
CA GLU A 32 -25.20 -25.03 -13.21
C GLU A 32 -25.09 -26.31 -12.36
N THR A 33 -24.06 -26.41 -11.51
CA THR A 33 -23.85 -27.57 -10.63
C THR A 33 -24.48 -27.36 -9.25
N HIS A 34 -24.51 -26.12 -8.76
CA HIS A 34 -25.07 -25.71 -7.47
C HIS A 34 -25.76 -24.35 -7.60
N ALA A 35 -26.64 -23.92 -6.69
CA ALA A 35 -27.30 -22.61 -6.80
C ALA A 35 -26.39 -21.39 -6.50
N TRP A 36 -25.06 -21.55 -6.56
CA TRP A 36 -24.06 -20.54 -6.26
C TRP A 36 -22.73 -20.81 -6.98
N GLU A 37 -21.91 -19.77 -7.12
CA GLU A 37 -20.55 -19.86 -7.66
C GLU A 37 -19.51 -19.72 -6.54
N LEU A 38 -18.45 -20.54 -6.58
CA LEU A 38 -17.36 -20.52 -5.61
C LEU A 38 -16.02 -20.65 -6.33
N ARG A 39 -15.06 -19.81 -5.97
CA ARG A 39 -13.66 -19.93 -6.43
C ARG A 39 -12.74 -20.23 -5.25
N GLN A 40 -11.77 -21.12 -5.45
CA GLN A 40 -10.64 -21.32 -4.55
C GLN A 40 -9.51 -20.38 -4.98
N LEU A 41 -8.91 -19.71 -4.00
CA LEU A 41 -7.75 -18.85 -4.18
C LEU A 41 -6.53 -19.55 -3.56
N ILE A 42 -5.46 -19.66 -4.33
CA ILE A 42 -4.12 -20.03 -3.87
C ILE A 42 -3.22 -18.83 -4.19
N LEU A 43 -2.60 -18.27 -3.16
CA LEU A 43 -1.86 -17.00 -3.18
C LEU A 43 -0.67 -17.10 -2.23
N GLY A 44 0.42 -16.38 -2.54
CA GLY A 44 1.40 -15.98 -1.53
C GLY A 44 0.87 -14.79 -0.72
N SER A 45 1.41 -14.53 0.48
CA SER A 45 1.09 -13.34 1.28
C SER A 45 1.47 -12.04 0.57
N HIS A 46 2.48 -12.09 -0.30
CA HIS A 46 3.07 -10.96 -1.03
C HIS A 46 2.57 -10.87 -2.48
N THR A 47 1.37 -11.37 -2.74
CA THR A 47 0.82 -11.44 -4.09
C THR A 47 0.14 -10.14 -4.50
N GLY A 48 0.53 -9.59 -5.66
CA GLY A 48 -0.09 -8.42 -6.26
C GLY A 48 0.12 -7.18 -5.39
N THR A 49 -0.85 -6.26 -5.35
CA THR A 49 -0.75 -5.12 -4.44
C THR A 49 -0.90 -5.60 -3.00
N HIS A 50 0.15 -5.44 -2.21
CA HIS A 50 0.23 -6.02 -0.86
C HIS A 50 0.87 -5.08 0.14
N VAL A 51 0.80 -5.48 1.40
CA VAL A 51 1.43 -4.82 2.55
C VAL A 51 2.27 -5.82 3.31
N ASP A 52 3.42 -5.37 3.80
CA ASP A 52 4.37 -6.19 4.54
C ASP A 52 4.29 -5.91 6.04
N ALA A 53 4.30 -6.98 6.83
CA ALA A 53 4.51 -6.89 8.26
C ALA A 53 6.01 -6.76 8.57
N PHE A 54 6.32 -6.24 9.76
CA PHE A 54 7.70 -6.11 10.21
C PHE A 54 8.41 -7.46 10.29
N SER A 55 7.66 -8.51 10.63
CA SER A 55 8.15 -9.90 10.67
C SER A 55 8.65 -10.44 9.32
N HIS A 56 8.25 -9.85 8.19
CA HIS A 56 8.59 -10.32 6.85
C HIS A 56 10.11 -10.43 6.64
N MET A 57 10.83 -9.38 7.04
CA MET A 57 12.28 -9.30 6.86
C MET A 57 13.07 -9.29 8.17
N HIS A 58 12.38 -9.31 9.32
CA HIS A 58 12.99 -9.24 10.65
C HIS A 58 12.35 -10.25 11.60
N ALA A 59 13.08 -11.33 11.89
CA ALA A 59 12.61 -12.37 12.78
C ALA A 59 12.25 -11.84 14.18
N GLY A 60 11.07 -12.20 14.67
CA GLY A 60 10.59 -11.84 16.01
C GLY A 60 9.95 -10.45 16.11
N LEU A 61 9.86 -9.70 15.02
CA LEU A 61 9.01 -8.51 14.96
C LEU A 61 7.55 -8.87 14.70
N GLU A 62 6.69 -7.87 14.83
CA GLU A 62 5.24 -8.00 14.84
C GLU A 62 4.68 -8.53 13.51
N THR A 63 3.75 -9.48 13.58
CA THR A 63 2.98 -9.99 12.43
C THR A 63 1.73 -9.14 12.17
N LEU A 64 1.08 -9.30 11.01
CA LEU A 64 -0.08 -8.48 10.62
C LEU A 64 -1.23 -8.47 11.64
N ASP A 65 -1.49 -9.59 12.30
CA ASP A 65 -2.56 -9.71 13.29
C ASP A 65 -2.26 -9.04 14.63
N GLU A 66 -1.01 -8.58 14.83
CA GLU A 66 -0.53 -7.87 16.01
C GLU A 66 -0.44 -6.34 15.79
N ILE A 67 -0.34 -5.90 14.52
CA ILE A 67 -0.24 -4.48 14.16
C ILE A 67 -1.64 -3.82 14.26
N PRO A 68 -1.78 -2.66 14.95
CA PRO A 68 -3.06 -1.94 15.05
C PRO A 68 -3.59 -1.49 13.68
N LEU A 69 -4.91 -1.57 13.49
CA LEU A 69 -5.57 -1.30 12.20
C LEU A 69 -5.33 0.12 11.69
N GLU A 70 -5.19 1.07 12.61
CA GLU A 70 -4.96 2.50 12.36
C GLU A 70 -3.63 2.78 11.66
N ARG A 71 -2.72 1.80 11.62
CA ARG A 71 -1.44 1.91 10.91
C ARG A 71 -1.56 1.69 9.40
N PHE A 72 -2.67 1.12 8.92
CA PHE A 72 -2.85 0.74 7.51
C PHE A 72 -3.64 1.77 6.67
N PHE A 73 -3.87 2.95 7.21
CA PHE A 73 -4.48 4.07 6.48
C PHE A 73 -4.02 5.39 7.07
N GLY A 74 -4.11 6.46 6.28
CA GLY A 74 -3.69 7.78 6.75
C GLY A 74 -3.56 8.79 5.62
N ARG A 75 -3.24 10.03 5.99
CA ARG A 75 -2.91 11.06 5.01
C ARG A 75 -1.59 10.73 4.33
N ALA A 76 -1.56 10.78 3.01
CA ALA A 76 -0.41 10.45 2.19
C ALA A 76 -0.20 11.48 1.08
N ARG A 77 1.01 11.45 0.51
CA ARG A 77 1.40 12.26 -0.64
C ARG A 77 2.24 11.45 -1.61
N VAL A 78 2.08 11.73 -2.89
CA VAL A 78 3.04 11.25 -3.91
C VAL A 78 4.30 12.09 -3.84
N VAL A 79 5.45 11.45 -3.75
CA VAL A 79 6.75 12.10 -3.58
C VAL A 79 7.61 11.87 -4.81
N ASP A 80 8.16 12.96 -5.35
CA ASP A 80 9.25 12.89 -6.31
C ASP A 80 10.58 12.82 -5.54
N PRO A 81 11.35 11.71 -5.65
CA PRO A 81 12.57 11.54 -4.88
C PRO A 81 13.66 12.56 -5.22
N ARG A 82 13.57 13.24 -6.37
CA ARG A 82 14.50 14.30 -6.78
C ARG A 82 14.24 15.62 -6.07
N GLN A 83 13.05 15.80 -5.46
CA GLN A 83 12.72 17.02 -4.75
C GLN A 83 13.36 17.03 -3.34
N PRO A 84 13.83 18.20 -2.87
CA PRO A 84 14.48 18.31 -1.57
C PRO A 84 13.50 18.13 -0.41
N ASP A 85 12.26 18.64 -0.56
CA ASP A 85 11.30 18.73 0.52
C ASP A 85 10.23 17.65 0.41
N TRP A 86 10.16 16.78 1.41
CA TRP A 86 9.15 15.71 1.52
C TRP A 86 8.27 15.95 2.76
N PRO A 87 6.99 15.55 2.75
CA PRO A 87 6.10 15.83 3.85
C PRO A 87 6.46 14.98 5.09
N ARG A 88 6.40 15.62 6.27
CA ARG A 88 6.51 14.96 7.58
C ARG A 88 5.17 14.38 8.03
N ASP A 89 5.20 13.28 8.77
CA ASP A 89 4.03 12.66 9.41
C ASP A 89 2.91 12.33 8.39
N ARG A 90 3.32 11.86 7.20
CA ARG A 90 2.45 11.43 6.10
C ARG A 90 2.91 10.09 5.55
N GLY A 91 2.00 9.34 4.95
CA GLY A 91 2.38 8.25 4.06
C GLY A 91 3.14 8.79 2.84
N LEU A 92 4.24 8.16 2.45
CA LEU A 92 5.04 8.56 1.29
C LEU A 92 4.86 7.53 0.17
N LEU A 93 4.33 7.95 -0.97
CA LEU A 93 4.15 7.09 -2.13
C LEU A 93 5.09 7.50 -3.26
N PHE A 94 5.92 6.59 -3.74
CA PHE A 94 6.94 6.86 -4.75
C PHE A 94 6.60 6.19 -6.09
N ILE A 95 6.58 6.98 -7.16
CA ILE A 95 6.42 6.48 -8.54
C ILE A 95 7.76 6.02 -9.09
N ASP A 96 8.78 6.87 -8.93
CA ASP A 96 10.15 6.58 -9.33
C ASP A 96 10.84 5.73 -8.25
N GLU A 97 11.80 4.88 -8.64
CA GLU A 97 12.55 4.01 -7.73
C GLU A 97 13.28 4.83 -6.66
N VAL A 98 13.25 4.32 -5.42
CA VAL A 98 13.99 4.88 -4.28
C VAL A 98 14.82 3.80 -3.62
N GLY A 99 16.12 4.09 -3.45
CA GLY A 99 17.07 3.18 -2.86
C GLY A 99 17.39 3.45 -1.40
N ILE A 100 18.29 2.63 -0.86
CA ILE A 100 18.74 2.65 0.54
C ILE A 100 19.31 4.00 0.97
N GLU A 101 19.86 4.80 0.04
CA GLU A 101 20.38 6.13 0.30
C GLU A 101 19.33 7.10 0.88
N ALA A 102 18.04 6.85 0.61
CA ALA A 102 16.95 7.65 1.14
C ALA A 102 16.51 7.26 2.56
N ALA A 103 16.94 6.11 3.09
CA ALA A 103 16.40 5.54 4.33
C ALA A 103 16.45 6.52 5.51
N GLY A 104 17.62 7.13 5.76
CA GLY A 104 17.77 8.10 6.85
C GLY A 104 16.85 9.32 6.72
N LYS A 105 16.60 9.78 5.49
CA LYS A 105 15.66 10.87 5.21
C LYS A 105 14.23 10.42 5.50
N ILE A 106 13.82 9.26 4.97
CA ILE A 106 12.46 8.71 5.17
C ILE A 106 12.18 8.51 6.66
N ILE A 107 13.06 7.83 7.39
CA ILE A 107 12.91 7.59 8.83
C ILE A 107 12.78 8.91 9.59
N GLY A 108 13.62 9.91 9.26
CA GLY A 108 13.58 11.24 9.89
C GLY A 108 12.29 12.04 9.64
N LEU A 109 11.49 11.67 8.63
CA LEU A 109 10.18 12.27 8.33
C LEU A 109 9.03 11.62 9.09
N ASN A 110 9.28 10.49 9.78
CA ASN A 110 8.29 9.76 10.57
C ASN A 110 7.00 9.42 9.79
N PRO A 111 7.09 8.74 8.64
CA PRO A 111 5.90 8.41 7.86
C PRO A 111 5.07 7.33 8.55
N GLY A 112 3.74 7.37 8.34
CA GLY A 112 2.86 6.29 8.81
C GLY A 112 3.11 4.96 8.08
N PHE A 113 3.46 5.07 6.80
CA PHE A 113 3.80 3.98 5.88
C PHE A 113 4.52 4.55 4.66
N VAL A 114 5.16 3.69 3.89
CA VAL A 114 5.80 4.01 2.61
C VAL A 114 5.33 3.03 1.56
N GLY A 115 5.19 3.44 0.31
CA GLY A 115 4.82 2.52 -0.75
C GLY A 115 5.25 2.96 -2.13
N GLY A 116 5.10 2.05 -3.08
CA GLY A 116 5.47 2.27 -4.47
C GLY A 116 6.79 1.59 -4.80
N ASN A 117 7.65 2.25 -5.58
CA ASN A 117 8.86 1.64 -6.13
C ASN A 117 10.04 1.76 -5.15
N LEU A 118 10.21 0.75 -4.28
CA LEU A 118 11.25 0.67 -3.26
C LEU A 118 12.23 -0.46 -3.61
N THR A 119 13.53 -0.27 -3.38
CA THR A 119 14.47 -1.39 -3.43
C THR A 119 14.31 -2.30 -2.21
N GLU A 120 14.64 -3.59 -2.35
CA GLU A 120 14.57 -4.57 -1.25
C GLU A 120 15.40 -4.12 -0.02
N GLU A 121 16.57 -3.51 -0.26
CA GLU A 121 17.41 -2.99 0.82
C GLU A 121 16.73 -1.86 1.60
N LEU A 122 16.05 -0.95 0.88
CA LEU A 122 15.30 0.14 1.51
C LEU A 122 14.10 -0.41 2.29
N GLU A 123 13.30 -1.27 1.68
CA GLU A 123 12.17 -1.94 2.33
C GLU A 123 12.59 -2.64 3.62
N ARG A 124 13.66 -3.43 3.57
CA ARG A 124 14.24 -4.08 4.75
C ARG A 124 14.59 -3.07 5.83
N ALA A 125 15.22 -1.95 5.49
CA ALA A 125 15.57 -0.92 6.47
C ALA A 125 14.31 -0.29 7.10
N LEU A 126 13.29 0.01 6.30
CA LEU A 126 12.04 0.62 6.77
C LEU A 126 11.23 -0.31 7.70
N LEU A 127 11.10 -1.59 7.33
CA LEU A 127 10.43 -2.58 8.16
C LEU A 127 11.12 -2.77 9.52
N GLY A 128 12.45 -2.67 9.55
CA GLY A 128 13.24 -2.73 10.80
C GLY A 128 12.94 -1.58 11.76
N GLU A 129 12.59 -0.41 11.22
CA GLU A 129 12.17 0.78 11.96
C GLU A 129 10.64 0.83 12.18
N ARG A 130 9.93 -0.29 11.99
CA ARG A 130 8.47 -0.40 12.12
C ARG A 130 7.71 0.58 11.23
N ILE A 131 8.21 0.83 10.03
CA ILE A 131 7.51 1.58 8.98
C ILE A 131 6.91 0.54 8.02
N ILE A 132 5.59 0.59 7.85
CA ILE A 132 4.87 -0.34 6.96
C ILE A 132 5.22 -0.03 5.50
N THR A 133 5.43 -1.07 4.69
CA THR A 133 5.67 -0.96 3.26
C THR A 133 4.50 -1.48 2.43
N TYR A 134 4.30 -0.90 1.25
CA TYR A 134 3.32 -1.32 0.26
C TYR A 134 3.96 -1.45 -1.12
N THR A 135 3.73 -2.59 -1.75
CA THR A 135 4.34 -2.95 -3.03
C THR A 135 3.26 -3.14 -4.11
N ASP A 136 3.65 -3.01 -5.37
CA ASP A 136 2.76 -3.12 -6.55
C ASP A 136 1.55 -2.17 -6.54
N LEU A 137 1.72 -0.96 -6.01
CA LEU A 137 0.74 0.12 -6.15
C LEU A 137 0.72 0.65 -7.59
N ILE A 138 -0.45 0.63 -8.23
CA ILE A 138 -0.65 1.22 -9.56
C ILE A 138 -1.38 2.56 -9.49
N HIS A 139 -1.43 3.28 -10.62
CA HIS A 139 -2.18 4.54 -10.75
C HIS A 139 -1.73 5.69 -9.84
N LEU A 140 -0.53 5.59 -9.25
CA LEU A 140 0.05 6.66 -8.44
C LEU A 140 0.21 7.96 -9.22
N ASP A 141 0.39 7.88 -10.55
CA ASP A 141 0.42 9.02 -11.48
C ASP A 141 -0.91 9.79 -11.58
N ARG A 142 -2.02 9.17 -11.16
CA ARG A 142 -3.37 9.75 -11.17
C ARG A 142 -3.72 10.47 -9.86
N LEU A 143 -2.84 10.41 -8.87
CA LEU A 143 -2.99 11.08 -7.58
C LEU A 143 -2.43 12.52 -7.64
N PRO A 144 -2.94 13.44 -6.81
CA PRO A 144 -2.37 14.77 -6.72
C PRO A 144 -0.96 14.70 -6.11
N LYS A 145 -0.04 15.49 -6.68
CA LYS A 145 1.37 15.54 -6.24
C LYS A 145 1.60 16.60 -5.16
N GLU A 146 0.83 17.68 -5.20
CA GLU A 146 1.04 18.85 -4.33
C GLU A 146 0.15 18.85 -3.07
N THR A 147 -0.89 18.02 -3.04
CA THR A 147 -1.86 17.97 -1.93
C THR A 147 -1.93 16.58 -1.30
N ASP A 148 -2.30 16.56 -0.02
CA ASP A 148 -2.54 15.30 0.70
C ASP A 148 -3.84 14.66 0.23
N PHE A 149 -3.89 13.34 0.32
CA PHE A 149 -5.10 12.54 0.16
C PHE A 149 -5.15 11.48 1.27
N MET A 150 -6.33 10.89 1.49
CA MET A 150 -6.44 9.74 2.39
C MET A 150 -6.13 8.46 1.60
N PHE A 151 -5.16 7.69 2.07
CA PHE A 151 -4.82 6.37 1.56
C PHE A 151 -5.35 5.28 2.50
N PHE A 152 -5.79 4.17 1.93
CA PHE A 152 -6.23 2.97 2.62
C PHE A 152 -5.56 1.75 2.00
N GLY A 153 -4.89 0.95 2.81
CA GLY A 153 -4.20 -0.29 2.41
C GLY A 153 -4.41 -1.39 3.44
N VAL A 154 -5.66 -1.61 3.83
CA VAL A 154 -5.96 -2.50 4.97
C VAL A 154 -5.76 -3.98 4.59
N PRO A 155 -4.94 -4.75 5.34
CA PRO A 155 -4.70 -6.17 5.09
C PRO A 155 -5.85 -7.08 5.51
N LEU A 156 -5.82 -8.31 4.99
CA LEU A 156 -6.50 -9.42 5.64
C LEU A 156 -5.84 -9.67 7.00
N LYS A 157 -6.65 -10.00 8.01
CA LYS A 157 -6.15 -10.35 9.35
C LYS A 157 -5.62 -11.79 9.40
N ILE A 158 -4.54 -12.04 8.66
CA ILE A 158 -3.87 -13.35 8.59
C ILE A 158 -3.12 -13.58 9.91
N LYS A 159 -3.47 -14.65 10.62
CA LYS A 159 -2.83 -15.01 11.89
C LYS A 159 -1.37 -15.39 11.68
N GLY A 160 -0.44 -14.69 12.33
CA GLY A 160 1.00 -14.87 12.13
C GLY A 160 1.45 -14.50 10.71
N GLY A 161 0.67 -13.68 10.00
CA GLY A 161 0.95 -13.30 8.61
C GLY A 161 2.12 -12.35 8.51
N ASP A 162 3.03 -12.63 7.57
CA ASP A 162 4.18 -11.78 7.25
C ASP A 162 3.86 -10.73 6.18
N GLY A 163 2.76 -10.92 5.44
CA GLY A 163 2.22 -9.95 4.49
C GLY A 163 0.80 -10.31 4.11
N SER A 164 0.14 -9.44 3.35
CA SER A 164 -1.20 -9.69 2.82
C SER A 164 -1.44 -8.90 1.54
N PRO A 165 -2.11 -9.49 0.53
CA PRO A 165 -2.73 -8.69 -0.51
C PRO A 165 -3.72 -7.70 0.10
N VAL A 166 -3.83 -6.52 -0.51
CA VAL A 166 -4.74 -5.45 -0.08
C VAL A 166 -5.56 -4.96 -1.27
N ARG A 167 -6.74 -4.40 -0.98
CA ARG A 167 -7.39 -3.49 -1.92
C ARG A 167 -7.01 -2.07 -1.56
N ALA A 168 -5.86 -1.62 -2.06
CA ALA A 168 -5.36 -0.27 -1.86
C ALA A 168 -6.16 0.76 -2.69
N PHE A 169 -6.55 1.86 -2.07
CA PHE A 169 -7.20 2.98 -2.75
C PHE A 169 -6.92 4.32 -2.06
N ALA A 170 -7.10 5.40 -2.82
CA ALA A 170 -7.04 6.76 -2.32
C ALA A 170 -8.39 7.47 -2.44
N ILE A 171 -8.70 8.31 -1.45
CA ILE A 171 -9.83 9.23 -1.45
C ILE A 171 -9.27 10.65 -1.59
N LEU A 172 -9.72 11.33 -2.64
CA LEU A 172 -9.41 12.74 -2.87
C LEU A 172 -10.55 13.60 -2.31
N GLU A 173 -10.20 14.61 -1.52
CA GLU A 173 -11.14 15.65 -1.10
C GLU A 173 -11.55 16.47 -2.33
N ASP A 174 -12.83 16.84 -2.43
CA ASP A 174 -13.25 17.79 -3.48
C ASP A 174 -12.71 19.17 -3.07
N GLU A 175 -12.00 19.85 -3.99
CA GLU A 175 -11.74 21.27 -3.82
C GLU A 175 -13.08 22.01 -3.77
N SER A 176 -13.58 22.27 -2.56
CA SER A 176 -14.68 23.22 -2.40
C SER A 176 -14.12 24.58 -2.82
N PRO A 177 -14.71 25.30 -3.81
CA PRO A 177 -14.24 26.63 -4.14
C PRO A 177 -14.36 27.47 -2.88
N GLY A 178 -13.22 27.95 -2.38
CA GLY A 178 -13.15 28.72 -1.15
C GLY A 178 -14.19 29.83 -1.20
N ILE A 179 -15.18 29.76 -0.30
CA ILE A 179 -16.05 30.89 -0.04
C ILE A 179 -15.13 31.97 0.54
N SER A 180 -14.69 32.87 -0.32
CA SER A 180 -14.14 34.16 0.08
C SER A 180 -15.26 34.85 0.84
N LEU A 181 -15.22 34.75 2.17
CA LEU A 181 -15.92 35.68 3.03
C LEU A 181 -15.28 37.04 2.76
N LYS A 182 -15.81 37.73 1.75
CA LYS A 182 -15.64 39.17 1.65
C LYS A 182 -16.32 39.75 2.87
N GLU A 183 -15.53 40.06 3.89
CA GLU A 183 -15.93 41.04 4.87
C GLU A 183 -16.22 42.32 4.09
N THR A 184 -17.50 42.70 4.08
CA THR A 184 -17.98 44.01 3.64
C THR A 184 -18.45 44.74 4.89
N PRO A 185 -18.31 46.08 4.92
CA PRO A 185 -17.79 46.87 6.04
C PRO A 185 -18.71 47.00 7.25
#